data_AF-A0A317N0V9-F1
#
_entry.id   AF-A0A317N0V9-F1
#
_cell.length_a   1.000
_cell.length_b   1.000
_cell.length_c   1.000
_cell.angle_alpha   90.00
_cell.angle_beta   90.00
_cell.angle_gamma   90.00
#
_symmetry.space_group_name_H-M   'P 1'
#
loop_
_entity.id
_entity.type
_entity.pdbx_description
1 polymer ?
#
loop_
_entity_poly.entity_id
_entity_poly.type
_entity_poly.pdbx_seq_one_letter_code
_entity_poly.pdbx_strand_id
1 'polypeptide(L)'
;MAPAMNSMKHPQRRLLAAACCVGLALGGVMLWLGLLHDPQSEFHLADGGVDYGYCLLVFASWALSGALFTMVVLGLYLLLRRWIAGR
;
A
#
# COMPACT_ATOMS: atom_id res chain seq x y z
N MET A 1 -37.63 14.96 11.68
CA MET A 1 -36.16 15.01 11.74
C MET A 1 -35.64 13.60 11.52
N ALA A 2 -35.14 13.28 10.33
CA ALA A 2 -34.56 11.98 10.02
C ALA A 2 -33.03 12.13 9.97
N PRO A 3 -32.28 11.72 11.01
CA PRO A 3 -30.83 11.73 10.93
C PRO A 3 -30.33 10.42 10.29
N ALA A 4 -29.27 10.55 9.50
CA ALA A 4 -28.31 9.51 9.18
C ALA A 4 -28.74 8.34 8.27
N MET A 5 -29.08 8.61 7.01
CA MET A 5 -29.07 7.55 5.98
C MET A 5 -28.28 7.88 4.71
N ASN A 6 -27.40 8.90 4.74
CA ASN A 6 -26.62 9.33 3.56
C ASN A 6 -25.09 9.14 3.69
N SER A 7 -24.58 8.48 4.74
CA SER A 7 -23.12 8.32 4.98
C SER A 7 -22.58 6.89 4.71
N MET A 8 -23.29 6.08 3.92
CA MET A 8 -22.87 4.71 3.54
C MET A 8 -22.56 4.55 2.06
N LYS A 9 -21.98 5.57 1.41
CA LYS A 9 -21.55 5.44 0.00
C LYS A 9 -20.22 4.67 -0.08
N HIS A 10 -20.33 3.34 -0.09
CA HIS A 10 -19.31 2.32 -0.39
C HIS A 10 -18.17 2.12 0.63
N PRO A 11 -18.34 1.26 1.65
CA PRO A 11 -17.26 0.86 2.56
C PRO A 11 -16.04 0.28 1.82
N GLN A 12 -16.25 -0.35 0.66
CA GLN A 12 -15.20 -0.84 -0.23
C GLN A 12 -14.25 0.28 -0.71
N ARG A 13 -14.76 1.49 -0.94
CA ARG A 13 -13.93 2.63 -1.35
C ARG A 13 -13.02 3.12 -0.23
N ARG A 14 -13.52 3.12 1.00
CA ARG A 14 -12.72 3.46 2.19
C ARG A 14 -11.62 2.41 2.44
N LEU A 15 -11.97 1.14 2.25
CA LEU A 15 -11.04 0.02 2.34
C LEU A 15 -9.91 0.13 1.32
N LEU A 16 -10.29 0.41 0.06
CA LEU A 16 -9.35 0.59 -1.04
C LEU A 16 -8.43 1.79 -0.78
N ALA A 17 -9.00 2.92 -0.33
CA ALA A 17 -8.21 4.10 0.02
C ALA A 17 -7.20 3.80 1.13
N ALA A 18 -7.61 3.10 2.19
CA ALA A 18 -6.70 2.70 3.26
C ALA A 18 -5.58 1.78 2.75
N ALA A 19 -5.91 0.79 1.92
CA ALA A 19 -4.91 -0.10 1.31
C ALA A 19 -3.93 0.67 0.42
N CYS A 20 -4.42 1.62 -0.40
CA CYS A 20 -3.57 2.50 -1.20
C CYS A 20 -2.64 3.35 -0.32
N CYS A 21 -3.14 3.94 0.77
CA CYS A 21 -2.31 4.73 1.69
C CYS A 21 -1.19 3.89 2.32
N VAL A 22 -1.50 2.67 2.79
CA VAL A 22 -0.50 1.76 3.35
C VAL A 22 0.52 1.35 2.30
N GLY A 23 0.06 1.04 1.08
CA GLY A 23 0.92 0.75 -0.06
C GLY A 23 1.89 1.90 -0.34
N LEU A 24 1.37 3.11 -0.58
CA LEU A 24 2.21 4.28 -0.86
C LEU A 24 3.22 4.56 0.26
N ALA A 25 2.82 4.41 1.53
CA ALA A 25 3.72 4.55 2.66
C ALA A 25 4.84 3.48 2.63
N LEU A 26 4.50 2.21 2.40
CA LEU A 26 5.49 1.14 2.29
C LEU A 26 6.45 1.36 1.12
N GLY A 27 5.92 1.73 -0.06
CA GLY A 27 6.73 2.05 -1.23
C GLY A 27 7.70 3.20 -0.97
N GLY A 28 7.23 4.26 -0.29
CA GLY A 28 8.07 5.39 0.09
C GLY A 28 9.17 5.00 1.07
N VAL A 29 8.83 4.21 2.11
CA VAL A 29 9.82 3.71 3.09
C VAL A 29 10.87 2.83 2.42
N MET A 30 10.47 1.92 1.54
CA MET A 30 11.42 1.01 0.87
C MET A 30 12.32 1.75 -0.11
N LEU A 31 11.78 2.70 -0.87
CA LEU A 31 12.59 3.57 -1.72
C LEU A 31 13.58 4.39 -0.88
N TRP A 32 13.13 4.97 0.23
CA TRP A 32 13.98 5.74 1.13
C TRP A 32 15.10 4.90 1.76
N LEU A 33 14.79 3.68 2.20
CA LEU A 33 15.78 2.75 2.74
C LEU A 33 16.80 2.35 1.67
N GLY A 34 16.34 2.06 0.44
CA GLY A 34 17.20 1.75 -0.69
C GLY A 34 18.17 2.89 -1.00
N LEU A 35 17.68 4.12 -1.09
CA LEU A 35 18.51 5.30 -1.33
C LEU A 35 19.51 5.61 -0.20
N LEU A 36 19.15 5.31 1.06
CA LEU A 36 20.02 5.59 2.21
C LEU A 36 21.10 4.53 2.45
N HIS A 37 20.76 3.26 2.29
CA HIS A 37 21.61 2.15 2.74
C HIS A 37 22.30 1.43 1.60
N ASP A 38 21.82 1.61 0.37
CA ASP A 38 22.38 0.94 -0.78
C ASP A 38 22.92 1.98 -1.77
N PRO A 39 24.25 2.21 -1.82
CA PRO A 39 24.89 2.84 -2.97
C PRO A 39 24.88 1.88 -4.18
N GLN A 40 23.86 1.04 -4.29
CA GLN A 40 23.62 0.11 -5.38
C GLN A 40 23.72 0.89 -6.68
N SER A 41 24.57 0.39 -7.58
CA SER A 41 24.71 0.91 -8.94
C SER A 41 23.41 0.85 -9.73
N GLU A 42 22.36 0.23 -9.21
CA GLU A 42 21.05 0.13 -9.84
C GLU A 42 20.21 1.39 -9.63
N PHE A 43 20.40 2.10 -8.51
CA PHE A 43 19.77 3.40 -8.26
C PHE A 43 20.49 4.55 -8.94
N HIS A 44 21.70 4.31 -9.48
CA HIS A 44 22.53 5.33 -10.08
C HIS A 44 22.91 4.94 -11.52
N LEU A 45 22.72 5.85 -12.46
CA LEU A 45 23.21 5.73 -13.82
C LEU A 45 24.75 5.75 -13.84
N ALA A 46 25.34 5.28 -14.95
CA ALA A 46 26.79 5.22 -15.12
C ALA A 46 27.48 6.61 -15.07
N ASP A 47 26.71 7.69 -15.24
CA ASP A 47 27.17 9.08 -15.12
C ASP A 47 27.08 9.64 -13.69
N GLY A 48 26.62 8.83 -12.72
CA GLY A 48 26.41 9.23 -11.33
C GLY A 48 25.08 9.90 -11.06
N GLY A 49 24.19 10.03 -12.06
CA GLY A 49 22.82 10.49 -11.88
C GLY A 49 21.94 9.44 -11.21
N VAL A 50 20.78 9.82 -10.68
CA VAL A 50 19.81 8.88 -10.11
C VAL A 50 18.96 8.26 -11.24
N ASP A 51 18.86 6.93 -11.26
CA ASP A 51 17.92 6.22 -12.14
C ASP A 51 16.50 6.32 -11.58
N TYR A 52 15.78 7.35 -12.02
CA TYR A 52 14.38 7.57 -11.65
C TYR A 52 13.45 6.45 -12.12
N GLY A 53 13.80 5.74 -13.20
CA GLY A 53 13.02 4.61 -13.71
C GLY A 53 13.08 3.43 -12.75
N TYR A 54 14.30 3.08 -12.30
CA TYR A 54 14.49 2.06 -11.28
C TYR A 54 13.85 2.47 -9.94
N CYS A 55 14.02 3.73 -9.52
CA CYS A 55 13.35 4.25 -8.31
C CYS A 55 11.83 4.09 -8.38
N LEU A 56 11.22 4.43 -9.52
CA LEU A 56 9.78 4.30 -9.71
C LEU A 56 9.33 2.84 -9.68
N LEU A 57 10.12 1.92 -10.26
CA LEU A 57 9.82 0.49 -10.28
C LEU A 57 9.90 -0.11 -8.86
N VAL A 58 10.93 0.23 -8.10
CA VAL A 58 11.07 -0.16 -6.70
C VAL A 58 9.91 0.39 -5.88
N PHE A 59 9.61 1.69 -5.98
CA PHE A 59 8.47 2.29 -5.29
C PHE A 59 7.16 1.58 -5.65
N ALA A 60 6.87 1.40 -6.93
CA ALA A 60 5.62 0.82 -7.41
C ALA A 60 5.47 -0.65 -6.98
N SER A 61 6.56 -1.43 -7.01
CA SER A 61 6.55 -2.84 -6.60
C SER A 61 6.24 -3.00 -5.10
N TRP A 62 6.85 -2.18 -4.25
CA TRP A 62 6.57 -2.18 -2.82
C TRP A 62 5.21 -1.57 -2.49
N ALA A 63 4.78 -0.53 -3.21
CA ALA A 63 3.47 0.07 -3.02
C ALA A 63 2.33 -0.89 -3.37
N LEU A 64 2.46 -1.60 -4.49
CA LEU A 64 1.50 -2.63 -4.87
C LEU A 64 1.49 -3.78 -3.86
N SER A 65 2.67 -4.25 -3.45
CA SER A 65 2.81 -5.31 -2.44
C SER A 65 2.11 -4.94 -1.12
N GLY A 66 2.33 -3.71 -0.63
CA GLY A 66 1.71 -3.23 0.60
C GLY A 66 0.19 -3.10 0.50
N ALA A 67 -0.32 -2.62 -0.64
CA ALA A 67 -1.76 -2.51 -0.87
C ALA A 67 -2.43 -3.90 -0.93
N LEU A 68 -1.86 -4.84 -1.68
CA LEU A 68 -2.37 -6.20 -1.80
C LEU A 68 -2.34 -6.94 -0.45
N PHE A 69 -1.23 -6.84 0.28
CA PHE A 69 -1.10 -7.43 1.61
C PHE A 69 -2.19 -6.91 2.55
N THR A 70 -2.42 -5.59 2.57
CA THR A 70 -3.46 -4.97 3.39
C THR A 70 -4.86 -5.49 3.03
N MET A 71 -5.16 -5.63 1.73
CA MET A 71 -6.44 -6.18 1.28
C MET A 71 -6.63 -7.64 1.72
N VAL A 72 -5.59 -8.46 1.62
CA VAL A 72 -5.64 -9.88 2.05
C VAL A 72 -5.87 -9.97 3.56
N VAL A 73 -5.06 -9.27 4.37
CA VAL A 73 -5.19 -9.28 5.84
C VAL A 73 -6.59 -8.85 6.28
N LEU A 74 -7.12 -7.79 5.67
CA LEU A 74 -8.42 -7.27 6.03
C LEU A 74 -9.56 -8.19 5.55
N GLY A 75 -9.40 -8.84 4.39
CA GLY A 75 -10.31 -9.87 3.92
C GLY A 75 -10.36 -11.07 4.87
N LEU A 76 -9.20 -11.57 5.30
CA LEU A 76 -9.10 -12.67 6.28
C LEU A 76 -9.73 -12.28 7.63
N TYR A 77 -9.48 -11.07 8.11
CA TYR A 77 -10.09 -10.55 9.34
C TYR A 77 -11.63 -10.55 9.25
N LEU A 78 -12.20 -10.09 8.13
CA LEU A 78 -13.65 -10.09 7.93
C LEU A 78 -14.24 -11.50 7.85
N LEU A 79 -13.55 -12.44 7.20
CA LEU A 79 -13.95 -13.84 7.14
C LEU A 79 -13.93 -14.50 8.52
N LEU A 80 -12.86 -14.30 9.29
CA LEU A 80 -12.73 -14.80 10.66
C LEU A 80 -13.83 -14.24 11.56
N ARG A 81 -14.10 -12.93 11.48
CA ARG A 81 -15.18 -12.30 12.25
C ARG A 81 -16.54 -12.89 11.91
N ARG A 82 -16.83 -13.11 10.62
CA ARG A 82 -18.08 -13.74 10.18
C ARG A 82 -18.21 -15.17 10.70
N TRP A 83 -17.12 -15.95 10.71
CA TRP A 83 -17.13 -17.32 11.20
C TRP A 83 -17.34 -17.41 12.72
N ILE A 84 -16.82 -16.45 13.49
CA ILE A 84 -17.05 -16.38 14.94
C ILE A 84 -18.49 -15.94 15.24
N ALA A 85 -19.03 -14.94 14.53
CA ALA A 85 -20.38 -14.43 14.78
C ALA A 85 -21.51 -15.34 14.28
N GLY A 86 -21.22 -16.28 13.38
CA GLY A 86 -22.17 -17.28 12.89
C GLY A 86 -22.16 -18.59 13.70
N ARG A 87 -21.39 -18.66 14.78
CA ARG A 87 -21.44 -19.70 15.81
C ARG A 87 -22.08 -19.13 17.06
#